data_AF-A0A524E6J8-F1
#
_entry.id   AF-A0A524E6J8-F1
#
_cell.length_a   1.000
_cell.length_b   1.000
_cell.length_c   1.000
_cell.angle_alpha   90.00
_cell.angle_beta   90.00
_cell.angle_gamma   90.00
#
_symmetry.space_group_name_H-M   'P 1'
#
loop_
_entity.id
_entity.type
_entity.pdbx_description
1 polymer ?
#
loop_
_entity_poly.entity_id
_entity_poly.type
_entity_poly.pdbx_seq_one_letter_code
_entity_poly.pdbx_strand_id
1 'polypeptide(L)'
;MSPKEVTRIEITDEVFKEPLEVINKLSEHLETLKYTKVIQTFVLEDSKLNLVLSKQGSDYFKGRIVWIGNKKDDSEGTIICVDTGSEIKQINPSAENTEAAILDKKRDTIRISTASKSKCVVCGKDIEIFDDVAGCPICQAKAHRQHLLEWINEHHSCPVCKKSLNVNPNGIIFID
;
A
#
# COMPACT_ATOMS: atom_id res chain seq x y z
N MET A 1 -20.65 22.25 27.14
CA MET A 1 -20.76 21.40 25.93
C MET A 1 -19.51 20.53 25.89
N SER A 2 -19.63 19.21 26.07
CA SER A 2 -18.47 18.33 25.97
C SER A 2 -17.90 18.37 24.54
N PRO A 3 -16.57 18.36 24.36
CA PRO A 3 -15.97 18.28 23.03
C PRO A 3 -16.51 17.03 22.33
N LYS A 4 -16.99 17.17 21.09
CA LYS A 4 -17.34 16.00 20.29
C LYS A 4 -16.04 15.24 20.03
N GLU A 5 -15.88 14.07 20.63
CA GLU A 5 -14.73 13.20 20.35
C GLU A 5 -14.64 12.95 18.85
N VAL A 6 -13.47 13.25 18.28
CA VAL A 6 -13.17 12.94 16.88
C VAL A 6 -13.02 11.43 16.77
N THR A 7 -13.94 10.76 16.08
CA THR A 7 -13.94 9.29 15.96
C THR A 7 -13.29 8.80 14.67
N ARG A 8 -13.09 9.70 13.71
CA ARG A 8 -12.51 9.42 12.41
C ARG A 8 -11.18 10.15 12.29
N ILE A 9 -10.11 9.41 12.08
CA ILE A 9 -8.76 9.95 11.94
C ILE A 9 -8.32 9.72 10.51
N GLU A 10 -7.86 10.78 9.84
CA GLU A 10 -7.21 10.65 8.55
C GLU A 10 -5.81 10.06 8.72
N ILE A 11 -5.51 9.03 7.94
CA ILE A 11 -4.23 8.29 7.97
C ILE A 11 -3.64 8.12 6.56
N THR A 12 -4.06 8.97 5.62
CA THR A 12 -3.72 8.86 4.19
C THR A 12 -2.21 8.94 3.96
N ASP A 13 -1.53 9.89 4.60
CA ASP A 13 -0.10 10.08 4.42
C ASP A 13 0.71 8.93 5.05
N GLU A 14 0.24 8.40 6.18
CA GLU A 14 0.90 7.31 6.90
C GLU A 14 0.88 6.02 6.08
N VAL A 15 -0.23 5.68 5.41
CA VAL A 15 -0.30 4.46 4.59
C VAL A 15 0.57 4.50 3.33
N PHE A 16 1.09 5.67 2.94
CA PHE A 16 2.03 5.82 1.82
C PHE A 16 3.50 5.72 2.25
N LYS A 17 3.77 5.78 3.55
CA LYS A 17 5.11 5.71 4.14
C LYS A 17 5.42 4.28 4.60
N GLU A 18 6.42 4.14 5.46
CA GLU A 18 6.81 2.88 6.07
C GLU A 18 5.75 2.31 7.03
N PRO A 19 5.66 0.98 7.16
CA PRO A 19 4.71 0.29 8.05
C PRO A 19 4.72 0.77 9.50
N LEU A 20 5.89 1.20 10.00
CA LEU A 20 6.02 1.69 11.37
C LEU A 20 5.23 2.98 11.59
N GLU A 21 5.15 3.86 10.59
CA GLU A 21 4.36 5.10 10.65
C GLU A 21 2.87 4.78 10.79
N VAL A 22 2.39 3.79 10.02
CA VAL A 22 1.01 3.30 10.12
C VAL A 22 0.75 2.74 11.51
N ILE A 23 1.62 1.85 12.00
CA ILE A 23 1.46 1.21 13.31
C ILE A 23 1.46 2.22 14.44
N ASN A 24 2.39 3.18 14.44
CA ASN A 24 2.43 4.26 15.43
C ASN A 24 1.11 5.03 15.44
N LYS A 25 0.61 5.43 14.27
CA LYS A 25 -0.64 6.17 14.14
C LYS A 25 -1.86 5.38 14.61
N LEU A 26 -1.88 4.08 14.34
CA LEU A 26 -2.94 3.19 14.83
C LEU A 26 -2.87 3.02 16.34
N SER A 27 -1.68 2.79 16.91
CA SER A 27 -1.48 2.63 18.36
C SER A 27 -1.77 3.88 19.17
N GLU A 28 -1.59 5.08 18.61
CA GLU A 28 -2.02 6.35 19.22
C GLU A 28 -3.53 6.47 19.41
N HIS A 29 -4.30 5.65 18.69
CA HIS A 29 -5.74 5.81 18.54
C HIS A 29 -6.55 4.55 18.88
N LEU A 30 -5.90 3.41 18.97
CA LEU A 30 -6.46 2.11 19.29
C LEU A 30 -5.72 1.52 20.49
N GLU A 31 -6.20 1.78 21.70
CA GLU A 31 -5.58 1.35 22.96
C GLU A 31 -5.40 -0.18 23.06
N THR A 32 -6.20 -0.94 22.32
CA THR A 32 -6.22 -2.41 22.35
C THR A 32 -5.47 -3.05 21.19
N LEU A 33 -4.83 -2.27 20.31
CA LEU A 33 -4.08 -2.82 19.18
C LEU A 33 -2.83 -3.55 19.69
N LYS A 34 -2.84 -4.87 19.56
CA LYS A 34 -1.69 -5.73 19.85
C LYS A 34 -1.05 -6.19 18.55
N TYR A 35 0.27 -6.24 18.54
CA TYR A 35 1.02 -6.74 17.41
C TYR A 35 2.38 -7.29 17.83
N THR A 36 2.89 -8.24 17.06
CA THR A 36 4.27 -8.70 17.14
C THR A 36 5.04 -8.19 15.93
N LYS A 37 6.21 -7.59 16.17
CA LYS A 37 7.15 -7.17 15.12
C LYS A 37 8.06 -8.33 14.75
N VAL A 38 8.03 -8.74 13.48
CA VAL A 38 8.94 -9.73 12.88
C VAL A 38 9.72 -9.03 11.76
N ILE A 39 10.98 -8.69 12.04
CA ILE A 39 11.83 -7.87 11.15
C ILE A 39 11.18 -6.51 10.87
N GLN A 40 10.54 -6.33 9.72
CA GLN A 40 9.86 -5.10 9.28
C GLN A 40 8.35 -5.31 9.04
N THR A 41 7.83 -6.48 9.43
CA THR A 41 6.41 -6.82 9.34
C THR A 41 5.81 -6.83 10.74
N PHE A 42 4.63 -6.24 10.87
CA PHE A 42 3.85 -6.15 12.10
C PHE A 42 2.63 -7.06 11.96
N VAL A 43 2.66 -8.19 12.66
CA VAL A 43 1.56 -9.16 12.68
C VAL A 43 0.57 -8.72 13.75
N LEU A 44 -0.67 -8.44 13.38
CA LEU A 44 -1.69 -7.97 14.31
C LEU A 44 -2.29 -9.14 15.08
N GLU A 45 -2.15 -9.10 16.41
CA GLU A 45 -2.60 -10.16 17.31
C GLU A 45 -4.04 -9.93 17.74
N ASP A 46 -4.89 -10.96 17.59
CA ASP A 46 -6.32 -10.93 17.98
C ASP A 46 -7.09 -9.70 17.48
N SER A 47 -6.60 -9.09 16.40
CA SER A 47 -7.08 -7.79 15.96
C SER A 47 -8.44 -7.91 15.30
N LYS A 48 -9.37 -7.09 15.80
CA LYS A 48 -10.68 -6.86 15.17
C LYS A 48 -10.62 -5.78 14.08
N LEU A 49 -9.42 -5.26 13.80
CA LEU A 49 -9.23 -4.20 12.82
C LEU A 49 -9.58 -4.71 11.42
N ASN A 50 -10.61 -4.12 10.84
CA ASN A 50 -11.05 -4.43 9.49
C ASN A 50 -10.48 -3.41 8.50
N LEU A 51 -10.28 -3.84 7.27
CA LEU A 51 -10.11 -2.98 6.12
C LEU A 51 -11.40 -3.00 5.29
N VAL A 52 -11.81 -1.83 4.82
CA VAL A 52 -12.84 -1.68 3.79
C VAL A 52 -12.28 -0.84 2.65
N LEU A 53 -12.41 -1.32 1.42
CA LEU A 53 -12.14 -0.53 0.23
C LEU A 53 -13.45 -0.07 -0.38
N SER A 54 -13.46 1.19 -0.81
CA SER A 54 -14.60 1.82 -1.46
C SER A 54 -14.16 2.58 -2.70
N LYS A 55 -14.95 2.51 -3.77
CA LYS A 55 -14.73 3.28 -5.01
C LYS A 55 -16.02 4.03 -5.32
N GLN A 56 -15.92 5.34 -5.51
CA GLN A 56 -17.09 6.21 -5.76
C GLN A 56 -18.22 6.03 -4.71
N GLY A 57 -17.84 5.88 -3.45
CA GLY A 57 -18.78 5.72 -2.33
C GLY A 57 -19.40 4.34 -2.16
N SER A 58 -19.08 3.37 -3.02
CA SER A 58 -19.55 1.98 -2.91
C SER A 58 -18.45 1.06 -2.37
N ASP A 59 -18.77 0.28 -1.33
CA ASP A 59 -17.89 -0.70 -0.73
C ASP A 59 -17.82 -1.96 -1.61
N TYR A 60 -16.61 -2.37 -1.98
CA TYR A 60 -16.42 -3.53 -2.87
C TYR A 60 -15.47 -4.59 -2.32
N PHE A 61 -14.76 -4.28 -1.24
CA PHE A 61 -13.86 -5.21 -0.58
C PHE A 61 -13.87 -4.97 0.93
N LYS A 62 -13.88 -6.06 1.70
CA LYS A 62 -13.80 -6.03 3.16
C LYS A 62 -13.08 -7.27 3.66
N GLY A 63 -12.26 -7.10 4.68
CA GLY A 63 -11.68 -8.20 5.43
C GLY A 63 -10.95 -7.73 6.66
N ARG A 64 -10.37 -8.67 7.41
CA ARG A 64 -9.61 -8.39 8.63
C ARG A 64 -8.14 -8.15 8.29
N ILE A 65 -7.53 -7.11 8.86
CA ILE A 65 -6.09 -6.86 8.70
C ILE A 65 -5.32 -7.88 9.52
N VAL A 66 -4.42 -8.61 8.88
CA VAL A 66 -3.63 -9.68 9.51
C VAL A 66 -2.21 -9.21 9.80
N TRP A 67 -1.62 -8.47 8.87
CA TRP A 67 -0.31 -7.86 9.06
C TRP A 67 -0.12 -6.63 8.19
N ILE A 68 0.81 -5.78 8.60
CA ILE A 68 1.25 -4.58 7.89
C ILE A 68 2.77 -4.68 7.75
N GLY A 69 3.32 -4.52 6.54
CA GLY A 69 4.75 -4.75 6.29
C GLY A 69 5.26 -4.02 5.06
N ASN A 70 6.57 -4.11 4.82
CA ASN A 70 7.22 -3.40 3.70
C ASN A 70 6.86 -4.01 2.34
N LYS A 71 7.10 -3.23 1.29
CA LYS A 71 7.11 -3.74 -0.08
C LYS A 71 8.23 -4.77 -0.25
N LYS A 72 8.01 -5.71 -1.17
CA LYS A 72 8.95 -6.81 -1.44
C LYS A 72 10.28 -6.36 -2.06
N ASP A 73 10.31 -5.14 -2.60
CA ASP A 73 11.47 -4.58 -3.29
C ASP A 73 12.19 -3.52 -2.48
N ASP A 74 11.90 -3.46 -1.18
CA ASP A 74 12.45 -2.49 -0.21
C ASP A 74 12.21 -1.03 -0.59
N SER A 75 11.35 -0.75 -1.59
CA SER A 75 10.93 0.60 -1.87
C SER A 75 10.01 1.13 -0.77
N GLU A 76 10.02 2.44 -0.59
CA GLU A 76 9.18 3.10 0.42
C GLU A 76 7.69 2.81 0.18
N GLY A 77 6.98 2.50 1.27
CA GLY A 77 5.54 2.31 1.30
C GLY A 77 5.12 1.11 2.14
N THR A 78 3.81 0.94 2.26
CA THR A 78 3.22 -0.08 3.13
C THR A 78 2.40 -1.09 2.32
N ILE A 79 2.60 -2.36 2.62
CA ILE A 79 1.71 -3.46 2.24
C ILE A 79 0.80 -3.78 3.42
N ILE A 80 -0.51 -3.82 3.16
CA ILE A 80 -1.50 -4.27 4.13
C ILE A 80 -2.05 -5.61 3.66
N CYS A 81 -1.94 -6.61 4.51
CA CYS A 81 -2.48 -7.93 4.27
C CYS A 81 -3.83 -8.10 4.95
N VAL A 82 -4.79 -8.61 4.18
CA VAL A 82 -6.18 -8.70 4.57
C VAL A 82 -6.70 -10.12 4.32
N ASP A 83 -7.29 -10.69 5.36
CA ASP A 83 -8.01 -11.95 5.34
C ASP A 83 -9.51 -11.69 5.12
N THR A 84 -10.04 -12.15 3.98
CA THR A 84 -11.47 -12.02 3.66
C THR A 84 -12.30 -13.19 4.21
N GLY A 85 -11.66 -14.17 4.84
CA GLY A 85 -12.24 -15.46 5.23
C GLY A 85 -12.23 -16.51 4.11
N SER A 86 -12.21 -16.09 2.84
CA SER A 86 -12.06 -16.99 1.69
C SER A 86 -10.62 -17.05 1.16
N GLU A 87 -9.90 -15.93 1.25
CA GLU A 87 -8.54 -15.82 0.77
C GLU A 87 -7.77 -14.71 1.51
N ILE A 88 -6.46 -14.71 1.36
CA ILE A 88 -5.59 -13.64 1.79
C ILE A 88 -5.26 -12.75 0.60
N LYS A 89 -5.54 -11.45 0.70
CA LYS A 89 -5.17 -10.43 -0.28
C LYS A 89 -4.18 -9.45 0.31
N GLN A 90 -3.30 -8.93 -0.54
CA GLN A 90 -2.40 -7.82 -0.20
C GLN A 90 -2.84 -6.60 -0.99
N ILE A 91 -2.78 -5.44 -0.34
CA ILE A 91 -2.97 -4.15 -0.99
C ILE A 91 -1.74 -3.28 -0.78
N ASN A 92 -1.58 -2.32 -1.68
CA ASN A 92 -0.47 -1.37 -1.68
C ASN A 92 -1.03 0.06 -1.86
N PRO A 93 -1.52 0.69 -0.78
CA PRO A 93 -1.96 2.09 -0.84
C PRO A 93 -0.82 2.99 -1.31
N SER A 94 -1.13 3.87 -2.25
CA SER A 94 -0.18 4.85 -2.78
C SER A 94 -0.91 6.11 -3.26
N ALA A 95 -0.17 7.19 -3.46
CA ALA A 95 -0.71 8.44 -3.99
C ALA A 95 -1.40 8.26 -5.37
N GLU A 96 -0.99 7.23 -6.11
CA GLU A 96 -1.49 6.85 -7.42
C GLU A 96 -2.83 6.13 -7.39
N ASN A 97 -3.14 5.39 -6.33
CA ASN A 97 -4.32 4.51 -6.27
C ASN A 97 -5.26 4.77 -5.09
N THR A 98 -4.95 5.76 -4.24
CA THR A 98 -5.70 6.08 -3.05
C THR A 98 -6.09 7.57 -3.04
N GLU A 99 -7.38 7.83 -2.76
CA GLU A 99 -7.91 9.17 -2.51
C GLU A 99 -7.76 9.57 -1.05
N ALA A 100 -8.17 8.67 -0.15
CA ALA A 100 -8.11 8.90 1.29
C ALA A 100 -8.07 7.57 2.05
N ALA A 101 -7.41 7.55 3.20
CA ALA A 101 -7.50 6.47 4.18
C ALA A 101 -7.95 7.04 5.53
N ILE A 102 -8.99 6.44 6.10
CA ILE A 102 -9.62 6.92 7.34
C ILE A 102 -9.75 5.76 8.33
N LEU A 103 -9.19 5.94 9.52
CA LEU A 103 -9.44 5.08 10.67
C LEU A 103 -10.74 5.52 11.37
N ASP A 104 -11.74 4.65 11.41
CA ASP A 104 -12.92 4.77 12.27
C ASP A 104 -12.68 4.01 13.59
N LYS A 105 -12.32 4.75 14.64
CA LYS A 105 -12.00 4.22 15.97
C LYS A 105 -13.17 3.52 16.64
N LYS A 106 -14.41 3.90 16.29
CA LYS A 106 -15.60 3.28 16.89
C LYS A 106 -15.89 1.90 16.32
N ARG A 107 -15.40 1.63 15.11
CA ARG A 107 -15.69 0.41 14.35
C ARG A 107 -14.46 -0.47 14.17
N ASP A 108 -13.31 -0.06 14.72
CA ASP A 108 -12.00 -0.67 14.43
C ASP A 108 -11.88 -0.97 12.94
N THR A 109 -12.05 0.05 12.10
CA THR A 109 -12.05 -0.11 10.64
C THR A 109 -11.22 0.96 9.98
N ILE A 110 -10.26 0.55 9.14
CA ILE A 110 -9.61 1.41 8.17
C ILE A 110 -10.43 1.36 6.89
N ARG A 111 -10.90 2.52 6.44
CA ARG A 111 -11.60 2.70 5.17
C ARG A 111 -10.68 3.40 4.19
N ILE A 112 -10.42 2.78 3.05
CA ILE A 112 -9.66 3.39 1.96
C ILE A 112 -10.61 3.67 0.80
N SER A 113 -10.64 4.94 0.38
CA SER A 113 -11.27 5.37 -0.86
C SER A 113 -10.25 5.21 -1.99
N THR A 114 -10.53 4.31 -2.91
CA THR A 114 -9.60 3.93 -3.98
C THR A 114 -9.88 4.69 -5.26
N ALA A 115 -8.82 4.97 -6.00
CA ALA A 115 -8.86 5.65 -7.28
C ALA A 115 -7.77 5.09 -8.20
N SER A 116 -7.73 5.60 -9.42
CA SER A 116 -6.76 5.20 -10.43
C SER A 116 -6.22 6.48 -11.08
N LYS A 117 -5.28 7.14 -10.40
CA LYS A 117 -4.74 8.45 -10.79
C LYS A 117 -3.56 8.35 -11.76
N SER A 118 -3.01 7.16 -11.94
CA SER A 118 -1.90 6.92 -12.86
C SER A 118 -2.07 5.62 -13.65
N LYS A 119 -1.33 5.54 -14.76
CA LYS A 119 -1.32 4.39 -15.66
C LYS A 119 0.06 3.80 -15.73
N CYS A 120 0.13 2.49 -15.89
CA CYS A 120 1.35 1.78 -16.15
C CYS A 120 2.00 2.27 -17.43
N VAL A 121 3.25 2.75 -17.34
CA VAL A 121 3.99 3.31 -18.49
C VAL A 121 4.34 2.29 -19.57
N VAL A 122 4.13 0.99 -19.32
CA VAL A 122 4.39 -0.09 -20.28
C VAL A 122 3.11 -0.55 -20.96
N CYS A 123 2.07 -0.93 -20.21
CA CYS A 123 0.84 -1.48 -20.78
C CYS A 123 -0.31 -0.46 -20.96
N GLY A 124 -0.17 0.75 -20.40
CA GLY A 124 -1.17 1.82 -20.49
C GLY A 124 -2.46 1.59 -19.68
N LYS A 125 -2.56 0.48 -18.93
CA LYS A 125 -3.69 0.21 -18.02
C LYS A 125 -3.49 0.95 -16.69
N ASP A 126 -4.59 1.15 -15.98
CA ASP A 126 -4.63 1.80 -14.68
C ASP A 126 -3.80 1.04 -13.63
N ILE A 127 -3.22 1.79 -12.69
CA ILE A 127 -2.59 1.24 -11.49
C ILE A 127 -3.64 1.25 -10.37
N GLU A 128 -4.06 0.07 -9.96
CA GLU A 128 -5.08 -0.14 -8.93
C GLU A 128 -4.45 -0.54 -7.59
N ILE A 129 -5.25 -0.60 -6.53
CA ILE A 129 -4.78 -0.82 -5.15
C ILE A 129 -4.26 -2.24 -4.86
N PHE A 130 -4.64 -3.23 -5.67
CA PHE A 130 -4.15 -4.61 -5.55
C PHE A 130 -2.93 -4.90 -6.44
N ASP A 131 -2.52 -3.92 -7.23
CA ASP A 131 -1.41 -4.09 -8.15
C ASP A 131 -0.07 -4.06 -7.40
N ASP A 132 0.84 -4.93 -7.85
CA ASP A 132 2.25 -4.80 -7.52
C ASP A 132 2.89 -3.80 -8.48
N VAL A 133 3.51 -2.76 -7.94
CA VAL A 133 3.95 -1.57 -8.69
C VAL A 133 5.41 -1.32 -8.39
N ALA A 134 6.20 -1.15 -9.45
CA ALA A 134 7.58 -0.72 -9.37
C ALA A 134 7.74 0.67 -10.01
N GLY A 135 8.74 1.41 -9.55
CA GLY A 135 9.08 2.73 -10.07
C GLY A 135 10.51 2.77 -10.59
N CYS A 136 10.76 3.58 -11.62
CA CYS A 136 12.12 3.93 -11.98
C CYS A 136 12.80 4.67 -10.81
N PRO A 137 14.00 4.27 -10.35
CA PRO A 137 14.68 4.95 -9.24
C PRO A 137 15.13 6.38 -9.58
N ILE A 138 15.07 6.78 -10.86
CA ILE A 138 15.57 8.08 -11.32
C ILE A 138 14.45 9.08 -11.61
N CYS A 139 13.45 8.67 -12.39
CA CYS A 139 12.33 9.55 -12.76
C CYS A 139 11.00 9.18 -12.08
N GLN A 140 11.00 8.13 -11.26
CA GLN A 140 9.83 7.65 -10.49
C GLN A 140 8.62 7.21 -11.33
N ALA A 141 8.78 7.10 -12.66
CA ALA A 141 7.74 6.56 -13.55
C ALA A 141 7.29 5.18 -13.06
N LYS A 142 5.97 5.03 -12.86
CA LYS A 142 5.35 3.85 -12.26
C LYS A 142 4.83 2.89 -13.34
N ALA A 143 5.01 1.61 -13.09
CA ALA A 143 4.43 0.53 -13.89
C ALA A 143 4.10 -0.66 -13.00
N HIS A 144 3.20 -1.52 -13.48
CA HIS A 144 3.07 -2.86 -12.91
C HIS A 144 4.46 -3.50 -12.86
N ARG A 145 4.81 -4.03 -11.68
CA ARG A 145 6.16 -4.53 -11.39
C ARG A 145 6.67 -5.44 -12.51
N GLN A 146 5.88 -6.47 -12.85
CA GLN A 146 6.25 -7.44 -13.87
C GLN A 146 6.58 -6.79 -15.22
N HIS A 147 5.71 -5.90 -15.72
CA HIS A 147 5.92 -5.22 -17.00
C HIS A 147 7.18 -4.34 -17.00
N LEU A 148 7.49 -3.69 -15.87
CA LEU A 148 8.70 -2.86 -15.78
C LEU A 148 9.97 -3.72 -15.75
N LEU A 149 9.96 -4.82 -15.01
CA LEU A 149 11.10 -5.73 -14.94
C LEU A 149 11.39 -6.39 -16.29
N GLU A 150 10.35 -6.87 -16.98
CA GLU A 150 10.47 -7.42 -18.34
C GLU A 150 11.05 -6.38 -19.30
N TRP A 151 10.52 -5.15 -19.28
CA TRP A 151 11.04 -4.07 -20.11
C TRP A 151 12.53 -3.81 -19.88
N ILE A 152 12.94 -3.70 -18.61
CA ILE A 152 14.34 -3.38 -18.26
C ILE A 152 15.26 -4.54 -18.62
N ASN A 153 14.85 -5.80 -18.41
CA ASN A 153 15.65 -6.96 -18.82
C ASN A 153 15.88 -7.01 -20.35
N GLU A 154 14.93 -6.54 -21.14
CA GLU A 154 15.06 -6.49 -22.60
C GLU A 154 15.85 -5.24 -23.07
N HIS A 155 15.51 -4.06 -22.54
CA HIS A 155 15.96 -2.78 -23.09
C HIS A 155 17.03 -2.07 -22.26
N HIS A 156 17.36 -2.61 -21.07
CA HIS A 156 18.36 -2.09 -20.13
C HIS A 156 18.21 -0.59 -19.82
N SER A 157 16.98 -0.08 -19.87
CA SER A 157 16.70 1.34 -19.75
C SER A 157 15.26 1.62 -19.30
N CYS A 158 15.04 2.80 -18.70
CA CYS A 158 13.71 3.25 -18.35
C CYS A 158 12.87 3.56 -19.60
N PRO A 159 11.61 3.10 -19.70
CA PRO A 159 10.72 3.42 -20.84
C PRO A 159 10.45 4.93 -20.98
N VAL A 160 10.55 5.69 -19.89
CA VAL A 160 10.24 7.13 -19.84
C VAL A 160 11.51 7.99 -19.97
N CYS A 161 12.43 7.92 -19.00
CA CYS A 161 13.60 8.81 -18.99
C CYS A 161 14.80 8.30 -19.80
N LYS A 162 14.70 7.08 -20.36
CA LYS A 162 15.72 6.41 -21.19
C LYS A 162 17.09 6.19 -20.53
N LYS A 163 17.25 6.53 -19.25
CA LYS A 163 18.46 6.24 -18.49
C LYS A 163 18.64 4.74 -18.28
N SER A 164 19.89 4.30 -18.27
CA SER A 164 20.27 2.91 -18.07
C SER A 164 19.82 2.38 -16.72
N LEU A 165 19.22 1.20 -16.74
CA LEU A 165 18.76 0.49 -15.55
C LEU A 165 19.06 -0.99 -15.72
N ASN A 166 19.31 -1.66 -14.61
CA ASN A 166 19.46 -3.10 -14.54
C ASN A 166 18.55 -3.68 -13.45
N VAL A 167 18.25 -4.97 -13.56
CA VAL A 167 17.47 -5.72 -12.57
C VAL A 167 18.35 -6.82 -12.00
N ASN A 168 18.43 -6.92 -10.68
CA ASN A 168 19.16 -8.01 -10.04
C ASN A 168 18.28 -9.28 -9.96
N PRO A 169 18.83 -10.46 -9.60
CA PRO A 169 18.06 -11.69 -9.50
C PRO A 169 16.86 -11.64 -8.53
N ASN A 170 16.86 -10.69 -7.58
CA ASN A 170 15.78 -10.48 -6.62
C ASN A 170 14.69 -9.52 -7.17
N GLY A 171 14.80 -9.06 -8.41
CA GLY A 171 13.87 -8.14 -9.04
C GLY A 171 14.02 -6.68 -8.59
N ILE A 172 15.14 -6.32 -7.97
CA ILE A 172 15.41 -4.93 -7.57
C ILE A 172 16.00 -4.19 -8.77
N ILE A 173 15.41 -3.03 -9.07
CA ILE A 173 15.85 -2.14 -10.14
C ILE A 173 16.95 -1.22 -9.59
N PHE A 174 18.10 -1.19 -10.25
CA PHE A 174 19.21 -0.31 -9.89
C PHE A 174 19.75 0.43 -11.11
N ILE A 175 20.49 1.51 -10.84
CA ILE A 175 21.16 2.34 -11.85
C ILE A 175 22.51 1.70 -12.11
N ASP A 176 22.88 1.57 -13.38
CA ASP A 176 24.24 1.17 -13.80
C ASP A 176 25.28 2.25 -13.44
#